data_AF-A0A524EE20-F1
#
_entry.id   AF-A0A524EE20-F1
#
_cell.length_a   1.000
_cell.length_b   1.000
_cell.length_c   1.000
_cell.angle_alpha   90.00
_cell.angle_beta   90.00
_cell.angle_gamma   90.00
#
_symmetry.space_group_name_H-M   'P 1'
#
loop_
_entity.id
_entity.type
_entity.pdbx_description
1 polymer ?
#
loop_
_entity_poly.entity_id
_entity_poly.type
_entity_poly.pdbx_seq_one_letter_code
_entity_poly.pdbx_strand_id
1 'polypeptide(L)' 'MTHRIRISQEAYDLLESERRPDESFSDVLRRLIERYEKREFAKREKSIFKNEEFESLDKE' A
#
# COMPACT_ATOMS: atom_id res chain seq x y z
N MET A 1 4.12 23.47 5.73
CA MET A 1 4.94 23.19 6.94
C MET A 1 5.60 21.83 6.75
N THR A 2 6.90 21.71 6.98
CA THR A 2 7.64 20.44 6.87
C THR A 2 7.72 19.76 8.24
N HIS A 3 7.02 18.63 8.39
CA HIS A 3 7.13 17.79 9.59
C HIS A 3 8.35 16.86 9.45
N ARG A 4 9.28 16.94 10.40
CA ARG A 4 10.45 16.05 10.46
C ARG A 4 10.10 14.84 11.32
N ILE A 5 10.17 13.65 10.72
CA ILE A 5 9.96 12.37 11.42
C ILE A 5 11.34 11.80 11.73
N ARG A 6 11.56 11.39 12.98
CA ARG A 6 12.74 10.60 13.36
C ARG A 6 12.40 9.13 13.19
N ILE A 7 13.28 8.39 12.54
CA ILE A 7 13.16 6.95 12.34
C ILE A 7 14.37 6.24 12.95
N SER A 8 14.23 4.96 13.26
CA SER A 8 15.34 4.11 13.68
C SER A 8 16.32 3.88 12.51
N GLN A 9 17.55 3.48 12.83
CA GLN A 9 18.54 3.11 11.81
C GLN A 9 18.03 1.95 10.94
N GLU A 10 17.44 0.93 11.57
CA GLU A 10 16.86 -0.21 10.84
C GLU A 10 15.78 0.22 9.83
N ALA A 11 14.92 1.16 10.21
CA ALA A 11 13.91 1.70 9.29
C ALA A 11 14.55 2.54 8.17
N TYR A 12 15.63 3.25 8.44
CA TYR A 12 16.39 3.97 7.43
C TYR A 12 17.02 3.00 6.42
N ASP A 13 17.70 1.95 6.89
CA ASP A 13 18.38 0.96 6.05
C ASP A 13 17.36 0.23 5.14
N LEU A 14 16.18 -0.10 5.68
CA LEU A 14 15.06 -0.64 4.91
C LEU A 14 14.62 0.30 3.79
N LEU A 15 14.41 1.58 4.11
CA LEU A 15 14.00 2.58 3.11
C LEU A 15 15.08 2.80 2.05
N GLU A 16 16.35 2.77 2.44
CA GLU A 16 17.48 2.88 1.53
C GLU A 16 17.59 1.67 0.59
N SER A 17 17.39 0.45 1.10
CA SER A 17 17.40 -0.78 0.27
C SER A 17 16.31 -0.80 -0.80
N GLU A 18 15.18 -0.15 -0.54
CA GLU A 18 14.05 -0.06 -1.46
C GLU A 18 14.11 1.17 -2.38
N ARG A 19 15.01 2.13 -2.10
CA ARG A 19 15.08 3.41 -2.78
C ARG A 19 15.72 3.27 -4.17
N ARG A 20 15.08 3.87 -5.18
CA ARG A 20 15.66 4.01 -6.52
C ARG A 20 16.58 5.25 -6.60
N PRO A 21 17.53 5.30 -7.55
CA PRO A 21 18.52 6.38 -7.65
C PRO A 21 17.91 7.79 -7.74
N ASP A 22 16.72 7.89 -8.34
CA ASP A 22 15.99 9.12 -8.62
C ASP A 22 14.82 9.38 -7.64
N GLU A 23 14.59 8.51 -6.65
CA GLU A 23 13.51 8.65 -5.67
C GLU A 23 13.96 9.35 -4.38
N SER A 24 13.06 10.15 -3.80
CA SER A 24 13.18 10.61 -2.41
C SER A 24 12.62 9.57 -1.43
N PHE A 25 12.98 9.63 -0.15
CA PHE A 25 12.39 8.75 0.86
C PHE A 25 10.87 8.90 1.00
N SER A 26 10.33 10.09 0.72
CA SER A 26 8.88 10.30 0.69
C SER A 26 8.20 9.55 -0.45
N ASP A 27 8.86 9.44 -1.60
CA ASP A 27 8.35 8.69 -2.75
C ASP A 27 8.38 7.18 -2.47
N VAL A 28 9.45 6.70 -1.84
CA VAL A 28 9.57 5.30 -1.39
C VAL A 28 8.44 4.96 -0.42
N LEU A 29 8.20 5.81 0.59
CA LEU A 29 7.10 5.60 1.54
C LEU A 29 5.73 5.56 0.86
N ARG A 30 5.45 6.51 -0.04
CA ARG A 30 4.18 6.53 -0.79
C ARG A 30 4.00 5.25 -1.59
N ARG A 31 5.03 4.81 -2.32
CA ARG A 31 4.99 3.59 -3.13
C ARG A 31 4.78 2.33 -2.29
N LEU A 32 5.42 2.25 -1.11
CA LEU A 32 5.26 1.11 -0.20
C LEU A 32 3.84 1.06 0.38
N ILE A 33 3.28 2.20 0.77
CA ILE A 33 1.89 2.31 1.25
C ILE A 33 0.91 1.87 0.16
N GLU A 34 1.02 2.43 -1.04
CA GLU A 34 0.13 2.06 -2.16
C GLU A 34 0.21 0.56 -2.50
N ARG A 35 1.41 -0.03 -2.43
CA ARG A 35 1.59 -1.48 -2.65
C ARG A 35 0.90 -2.29 -1.57
N TYR A 36 0.96 -1.85 -0.31
CA TYR A 36 0.29 -2.51 0.80
C TYR A 36 -1.23 -2.42 0.69
N GLU A 37 -1.77 -1.22 0.40
CA GLU A 37 -3.20 -1.00 0.22
C GLU A 37 -3.77 -1.86 -0.91
N LYS A 38 -3.08 -1.93 -2.07
CA LYS A 38 -3.49 -2.80 -3.19
C LYS A 38 -3.52 -4.28 -2.80
N ARG A 39 -2.55 -4.73 -2.00
CA ARG A 39 -2.50 -6.13 -1.53
C ARG A 39 -3.60 -6.44 -0.53
N GLU A 40 -3.85 -5.56 0.43
CA GLU A 40 -4.91 -5.75 1.42
C GLU A 40 -6.30 -5.65 0.78
N PHE A 41 -6.49 -4.71 -0.16
CA PHE A 41 -7.69 -4.63 -0.96
C PHE A 41 -7.92 -5.93 -1.74
N ALA A 42 -6.92 -6.43 -2.47
CA ALA A 42 -7.02 -7.69 -3.20
C ALA A 42 -7.31 -8.90 -2.30
N LYS A 43 -6.79 -8.93 -1.06
CA LYS A 43 -7.12 -9.98 -0.08
C LYS A 43 -8.58 -9.90 0.37
N ARG A 44 -9.07 -8.70 0.68
CA ARG A 44 -10.47 -8.50 1.08
C ARG A 44 -11.42 -8.82 -0.06
N GLU A 45 -11.10 -8.39 -1.27
CA GLU A 45 -11.87 -8.68 -2.48
C GLU A 45 -11.99 -10.19 -2.72
N LYS A 46 -10.88 -10.94 -2.63
CA LYS A 46 -10.90 -12.42 -2.68
C LYS A 46 -11.73 -13.05 -1.56
N SER A 47 -11.77 -12.45 -0.38
CA SER A 47 -12.57 -12.96 0.75
C SER A 47 -14.07 -12.75 0.52
N ILE A 48 -14.44 -11.60 -0.05
CA ILE A 48 -15.83 -11.26 -0.42
C ILE A 48 -16.29 -12.19 -1.54
N PHE A 49 -15.54 -12.29 -2.64
CA PHE A 49 -15.87 -13.17 -3.77
C PHE A 49 -15.93 -14.67 -3.43
N LYS A 50 -15.30 -15.10 -2.34
CA LYS A 50 -15.33 -16.50 -1.90
C LYS A 50 -16.53 -16.82 -1.00
N ASN A 51 -17.14 -15.81 -0.37
CA ASN A 51 -18.16 -16.00 0.67
C ASN A 51 -19.52 -15.35 0.34
N GLU A 52 -19.66 -14.63 -0.78
CA GLU A 52 -20.91 -13.98 -1.17
C GLU A 52 -21.40 -14.48 -2.54
N GLU A 53 -22.67 -14.87 -2.62
CA GLU A 53 -23.40 -15.02 -3.88
C GLU A 53 -23.90 -13.64 -4.29
N PHE A 54 -23.43 -13.14 -5.44
CA PHE A 54 -23.83 -11.83 -5.95
C PHE A 54 -25.08 -11.99 -6.83
N GLU A 55 -26.21 -11.45 -6.38
CA GLU A 55 -27.38 -11.23 -7.25
C GLU A 55 -27.17 -9.96 -8.07
N SER A 56 -27.19 -10.09 -9.40
CA SER A 56 -27.32 -8.94 -10.30
C SER A 56 -28.75 -8.44 -10.24
N LEU A 57 -28.94 -7.23 -9.71
CA LEU A 57 -30.18 -6.50 -9.89
C LEU A 57 -30.25 -6.04 -11.35
N ASP A 58 -30.77 -6.90 -12.22
CA ASP A 58 -31.26 -6.48 -13.53
C ASP A 58 -32.21 -5.30 -13.31
N LYS A 59 -31.80 -4.15 -13.86
CA LYS A 59 -32.60 -2.93 -13.84
C LYS A 59 -33.76 -3.10 -14.83
N GLU A 60 -34.95 -3.40 -14.30
CA GLU A 60 -36.22 -3.06 -14.98
C GLU A 60 -36.58 -1.58 -14.77
#